data_AF-A0AAE6CZ55-F1
#
_entry.id   AF-A0AAE6CZ55-F1
#
_cell.length_a   1.000
_cell.length_b   1.000
_cell.length_c   1.000
_cell.angle_alpha   90.00
_cell.angle_beta   90.00
_cell.angle_gamma   90.00
#
_symmetry.space_group_name_H-M   'P 1'
#
loop_
_entity.id
_entity.type
_entity.pdbx_description
1 polymer ?
#
loop_
_entity_poly.entity_id
_entity_poly.type
_entity_poly.pdbx_seq_one_letter_code
_entity_poly.pdbx_strand_id
1 'polypeptide(L)'
;MNRGNTKLNLERTEDAILDFDLAAKYYEKRVKEHSFSLSELEELEHAIPYGFYHLGNTLYETNKYEEALISYEKALKFQKEYPDVFYNRAYLKSDLEKYDEALKDSELAIKYYKKQNNTKNYARALFQKAWIKSKLERFQEAIK
;
A
#
# COMPACT_ATOMS: atom_id res chain seq x y z
N MET A 1 13.55 -26.57 -2.43
CA MET A 1 14.76 -26.37 -1.59
C MET A 1 15.17 -24.91 -1.73
N ASN A 2 14.73 -24.04 -0.80
CA ASN A 2 15.05 -22.60 -0.81
C ASN A 2 15.01 -21.97 0.61
N ARG A 3 15.10 -22.80 1.66
CA ARG A 3 14.89 -22.36 3.07
C ARG A 3 15.85 -21.25 3.50
N GLY A 4 17.09 -21.24 3.00
CA GLY A 4 18.08 -20.20 3.31
C GLY A 4 17.70 -18.83 2.75
N ASN A 5 17.27 -18.76 1.49
CA ASN A 5 16.87 -17.50 0.85
C ASN A 5 15.56 -16.96 1.44
N THR A 6 14.60 -17.83 1.75
CA THR A 6 13.35 -17.42 2.40
C THR A 6 13.62 -16.86 3.80
N LYS A 7 14.49 -17.51 4.59
CA LYS A 7 14.82 -17.03 5.95
C LYS A 7 15.57 -15.70 5.94
N LEU A 8 16.57 -15.55 5.05
CA LEU A 8 17.28 -14.29 4.89
C LEU A 8 16.36 -13.14 4.42
N ASN A 9 15.42 -13.44 3.53
CA ASN A 9 14.42 -12.46 3.09
C ASN A 9 13.44 -12.11 4.21
N LEU A 10 13.00 -13.10 5.01
CA LEU A 10 12.15 -12.87 6.19
C LEU A 10 12.83 -11.90 7.17
N GLU A 11 14.08 -12.18 7.56
CA GLU A 11 14.87 -11.33 8.46
C GLU A 11 15.00 -9.90 7.90
N ARG A 12 15.42 -9.75 6.64
CA ARG A 12 15.56 -8.43 5.99
C ARG A 12 14.26 -7.63 5.93
N THR A 13 13.13 -8.30 5.71
CA THR A 13 11.82 -7.62 5.69
C THR A 13 11.33 -7.23 7.07
N GLU A 14 11.62 -8.02 8.10
CA GLU A 14 11.29 -7.68 9.50
C GLU A 14 12.11 -6.48 9.98
N ASP A 15 13.41 -6.46 9.67
CA ASP A 15 14.30 -5.33 9.93
C ASP A 15 13.78 -4.06 9.23
N ALA A 16 13.40 -4.18 7.95
CA ALA A 16 12.85 -3.06 7.20
C ALA A 16 11.55 -2.51 7.82
N ILE A 17 10.62 -3.38 8.25
CA ILE A 17 9.39 -2.96 8.94
C ILE A 17 9.74 -2.19 10.23
N LEU A 18 10.68 -2.71 11.01
CA LEU A 18 11.11 -2.09 12.27
C LEU A 18 11.75 -0.72 12.02
N ASP A 19 12.59 -0.59 11.00
CA ASP A 19 13.23 0.67 10.61
C ASP A 19 12.19 1.72 10.19
N PHE A 20 11.19 1.34 9.38
CA PHE A 20 10.13 2.27 8.98
C PHE A 20 9.22 2.67 10.15
N ASP A 21 8.90 1.75 11.06
CA ASP A 21 8.12 2.06 12.27
C ASP A 21 8.87 2.96 13.23
N LEU A 22 10.17 2.72 13.37
CA LEU A 22 11.06 3.55 14.17
C LEU A 22 11.16 4.96 13.56
N ALA A 23 11.34 5.06 12.24
CA ALA A 23 11.36 6.33 11.52
C ALA A 23 10.04 7.10 11.69
N ALA A 24 8.90 6.42 11.57
CA ALA A 24 7.57 6.98 11.80
C ALA A 24 7.39 7.52 13.23
N LYS A 25 7.80 6.75 14.25
CA LYS A 25 7.74 7.17 15.66
C LYS A 25 8.69 8.32 15.95
N TYR A 26 9.90 8.29 15.40
CA TYR A 26 10.83 9.41 15.50
C TYR A 26 10.27 10.67 14.86
N TYR A 27 9.63 10.57 13.69
CA TYR A 27 8.93 11.70 13.08
C TYR A 27 7.84 12.27 14.00
N GLU A 28 6.90 11.43 14.46
CA GLU A 28 5.81 11.86 15.34
C GLU A 28 6.31 12.51 16.64
N LYS A 29 7.43 12.02 17.20
CA LYS A 29 8.07 12.61 18.38
C LYS A 29 8.79 13.92 18.04
N ARG A 30 9.60 13.93 16.99
CA ARG A 30 10.46 15.06 16.62
C ARG A 30 9.65 16.27 16.17
N VAL A 31 8.52 16.07 15.46
CA VAL A 31 7.57 17.14 15.10
C VAL A 31 6.98 17.81 16.34
N LYS A 32 6.82 17.07 17.44
CA LYS A 32 6.29 17.62 18.71
C LYS A 32 7.33 18.36 19.54
N GLU A 33 8.61 17.98 19.44
CA GLU A 33 9.69 18.45 20.32
C GLU A 33 10.62 19.50 19.69
N HIS A 34 10.64 19.64 18.36
CA HIS A 34 11.55 20.53 17.65
C HIS A 34 10.83 21.47 16.68
N SER A 35 11.28 22.73 16.63
CA SER A 35 10.93 23.68 15.57
C SER A 35 11.73 23.35 14.31
N PHE A 36 11.15 22.57 13.42
CA PHE A 36 11.70 22.35 12.08
C PHE A 36 11.47 23.54 11.17
N SER A 37 12.29 23.66 10.13
CA SER A 37 11.89 24.47 8.99
C SER A 37 10.73 23.78 8.25
N LEU A 38 9.90 24.58 7.58
CA LEU A 38 8.76 24.07 6.82
C LEU A 38 9.20 23.02 5.76
N SER A 39 10.38 23.21 5.16
CA SER A 39 10.89 22.33 4.11
C SER A 39 11.32 20.94 4.63
N GLU A 40 11.87 20.86 5.85
CA GLU A 40 12.25 19.57 6.46
C GLU A 40 11.02 18.73 6.80
N LEU A 41 9.95 19.39 7.25
CA LEU A 41 8.66 18.74 7.50
C LEU A 41 8.07 18.19 6.22
N GLU A 42 8.04 19.01 5.16
CA GLU A 42 7.53 18.59 3.85
C GLU A 42 8.31 17.38 3.30
N GLU A 43 9.64 17.38 3.36
CA GLU A 43 10.44 16.24 2.88
C GLU A 43 10.11 14.94 3.63
N LEU A 44 9.98 15.01 4.96
CA LEU A 44 9.64 13.87 5.80
C LEU A 44 8.22 13.37 5.55
N GLU A 45 7.25 14.28 5.36
CA GLU A 45 5.86 13.93 5.03
C GLU A 45 5.75 13.16 3.72
N HIS A 46 6.64 13.39 2.75
CA HIS A 46 6.67 12.65 1.49
C HIS A 46 7.44 11.34 1.59
N ALA A 47 8.56 11.31 2.33
CA ALA A 47 9.45 10.15 2.40
C ALA A 47 8.84 8.96 3.16
N ILE A 48 8.15 9.22 4.28
CA ILE A 48 7.55 8.16 5.12
C ILE A 48 6.50 7.32 4.38
N PRO A 49 5.43 7.90 3.80
CA PRO A 49 4.42 7.12 3.09
C PRO A 49 5.01 6.39 1.87
N TYR A 50 5.99 7.00 1.19
CA TYR A 50 6.73 6.37 0.10
C TYR A 50 7.48 5.12 0.56
N GLY A 51 8.20 5.19 1.68
CA GLY A 51 8.91 4.06 2.27
C GLY A 51 7.98 2.88 2.59
N PHE A 52 6.88 3.13 3.30
CA PHE A 52 5.89 2.11 3.61
C PHE A 52 5.22 1.52 2.35
N TYR A 53 4.97 2.32 1.33
CA TYR A 53 4.46 1.84 0.04
C TYR A 53 5.42 0.85 -0.62
N HIS A 54 6.71 1.19 -0.70
CA HIS A 54 7.73 0.32 -1.30
C HIS A 54 7.98 -0.95 -0.48
N LEU A 55 7.94 -0.85 0.84
CA LEU A 55 7.96 -2.01 1.72
C LEU A 55 6.75 -2.92 1.45
N GLY A 56 5.55 -2.36 1.36
CA GLY A 56 4.34 -3.10 1.03
C GLY A 56 4.45 -3.86 -0.28
N ASN A 57 5.01 -3.25 -1.33
CA ASN A 57 5.28 -3.92 -2.60
C ASN A 57 6.27 -5.08 -2.46
N THR A 58 7.35 -4.87 -1.72
CA THR A 58 8.37 -5.91 -1.49
C THR A 58 7.79 -7.10 -0.71
N LEU A 59 6.96 -6.82 0.29
CA LEU A 59 6.26 -7.83 1.08
C LEU A 59 5.25 -8.60 0.22
N TYR A 60 4.50 -7.89 -0.63
CA TYR A 60 3.59 -8.51 -1.58
C TYR A 60 4.31 -9.45 -2.55
N GLU A 61 5.42 -9.01 -3.16
CA GLU A 61 6.26 -9.83 -4.06
C GLU A 61 6.88 -11.05 -3.36
N THR A 62 7.04 -11.00 -2.04
CA THR A 62 7.53 -12.11 -1.21
C THR A 62 6.41 -12.95 -0.57
N ASN A 63 5.15 -12.74 -0.99
CA ASN A 63 3.94 -13.42 -0.52
C ASN A 63 3.64 -13.23 0.98
N LYS A 64 4.13 -12.14 1.58
CA LYS A 64 3.83 -11.72 2.95
C LYS A 64 2.65 -10.77 2.95
N TYR A 65 1.47 -11.32 2.70
CA TYR A 65 0.28 -10.55 2.35
C TYR A 65 -0.28 -9.74 3.52
N GLU A 66 -0.26 -10.28 4.73
CA GLU A 66 -0.73 -9.59 5.93
C GLU A 66 0.16 -8.38 6.26
N GLU A 67 1.48 -8.54 6.20
CA GLU A 67 2.44 -7.46 6.46
C GLU A 67 2.44 -6.41 5.34
N ALA A 68 2.23 -6.83 4.09
CA ALA A 68 2.03 -5.91 2.97
C ALA A 68 0.80 -5.02 3.20
N LEU A 69 -0.31 -5.61 3.68
CA LEU A 69 -1.53 -4.88 3.98
C LEU A 69 -1.30 -3.84 5.08
N ILE A 70 -0.62 -4.21 6.16
CA ILE A 70 -0.26 -3.31 7.26
C ILE A 70 0.62 -2.16 6.73
N SER A 71 1.58 -2.45 5.86
CA SER A 71 2.46 -1.44 5.28
C SER A 71 1.69 -0.43 4.42
N TYR A 72 0.77 -0.91 3.58
CA TYR A 72 -0.11 -0.02 2.81
C TYR A 72 -1.04 0.83 3.71
N GLU A 73 -1.55 0.27 4.80
CA GLU A 73 -2.35 1.03 5.78
C GLU A 73 -1.53 2.12 6.47
N LYS A 74 -0.27 1.83 6.84
CA LYS A 74 0.66 2.81 7.39
C LYS A 74 0.95 3.92 6.39
N ALA A 75 1.21 3.59 5.13
CA ALA A 75 1.40 4.60 4.07
C ALA A 75 0.19 5.56 3.99
N LEU A 76 -1.03 5.01 4.03
CA LEU A 76 -2.27 5.80 3.97
C LEU A 76 -2.58 6.57 5.26
N LYS A 77 -2.02 6.17 6.40
CA LYS A 77 -2.10 6.95 7.66
C LYS A 77 -1.36 8.28 7.52
N PHE A 78 -0.19 8.27 6.87
CA PHE A 78 0.62 9.47 6.64
C PHE A 78 0.12 10.27 5.43
N GLN A 79 -0.19 9.60 4.31
CA GLN A 79 -0.74 10.24 3.12
C GLN A 79 -2.07 9.61 2.71
N LYS A 80 -3.18 10.25 3.10
CA LYS A 80 -4.53 9.75 2.84
C LYS A 80 -4.89 9.67 1.35
N GLU A 81 -4.30 10.54 0.53
CA GLU A 81 -4.56 10.62 -0.91
C GLU A 81 -3.39 10.03 -1.70
N TYR A 82 -3.18 8.71 -1.59
CA TYR A 82 -2.10 8.01 -2.28
C TYR A 82 -2.64 6.93 -3.24
N PRO A 83 -2.92 7.27 -4.51
CA PRO A 83 -3.59 6.36 -5.44
C PRO A 83 -2.80 5.09 -5.75
N ASP A 84 -1.46 5.16 -5.79
CA ASP A 84 -0.62 3.97 -6.02
C ASP A 84 -0.76 2.94 -4.89
N VAL A 85 -0.91 3.39 -3.64
CA VAL A 85 -1.16 2.50 -2.51
C VAL A 85 -2.54 1.85 -2.62
N PHE A 86 -3.59 2.61 -2.95
CA PHE A 86 -4.92 2.03 -3.17
C PHE A 86 -4.92 1.02 -4.30
N TYR A 87 -4.25 1.32 -5.41
CA TYR A 87 -4.14 0.43 -6.57
C TYR A 87 -3.45 -0.90 -6.21
N ASN A 88 -2.32 -0.86 -5.51
CA ASN A 88 -1.61 -2.09 -5.12
C ASN A 88 -2.32 -2.87 -4.01
N ARG A 89 -2.93 -2.16 -3.04
CA ARG A 89 -3.73 -2.81 -1.99
C ARG A 89 -4.98 -3.48 -2.57
N ALA A 90 -5.56 -2.95 -3.65
CA ALA A 90 -6.67 -3.60 -4.36
C ALA A 90 -6.24 -4.91 -5.03
N TYR A 91 -5.04 -4.98 -5.62
CA TYR A 91 -4.50 -6.25 -6.12
C TYR A 91 -4.30 -7.26 -5.00
N LEU A 92 -3.60 -6.86 -3.94
CA LEU A 92 -3.38 -7.71 -2.78
C LEU A 92 -4.69 -8.26 -2.20
N LYS A 93 -5.70 -7.41 -2.00
CA LYS A 93 -7.02 -7.84 -1.51
C LYS A 93 -7.74 -8.77 -2.50
N SER A 94 -7.51 -8.60 -3.79
CA SER A 94 -8.09 -9.49 -4.81
C SER A 94 -7.45 -10.88 -4.79
N ASP A 95 -6.14 -10.96 -4.53
CA ASP A 95 -5.42 -12.23 -4.37
C ASP A 95 -5.85 -12.96 -3.09
N LEU A 96 -6.24 -12.20 -2.07
CA LEU A 96 -6.89 -12.70 -0.85
C LEU A 96 -8.39 -12.99 -1.02
N GLU A 97 -8.93 -12.89 -2.24
CA GLU A 97 -10.34 -13.07 -2.60
C GLU A 97 -11.32 -12.13 -1.86
N LYS A 98 -10.82 -11.04 -1.26
CA LYS A 98 -11.61 -9.99 -0.61
C LYS A 98 -12.12 -8.99 -1.64
N TYR A 99 -12.89 -9.47 -2.61
CA TYR A 99 -13.26 -8.70 -3.80
C TYR A 99 -14.07 -7.43 -3.50
N ASP A 100 -14.93 -7.42 -2.49
CA ASP A 100 -15.68 -6.22 -2.07
C ASP A 100 -14.75 -5.11 -1.54
N GLU A 101 -13.73 -5.48 -0.77
CA GLU A 101 -12.76 -4.51 -0.25
C GLU A 101 -11.80 -4.03 -1.35
N ALA A 102 -11.38 -4.94 -2.24
CA ALA A 102 -10.58 -4.61 -3.40
C ALA A 102 -11.30 -3.62 -4.32
N LEU A 103 -12.61 -3.79 -4.51
CA LEU A 103 -13.43 -2.89 -5.32
C LEU A 103 -13.42 -1.46 -4.74
N LYS A 104 -13.59 -1.32 -3.42
CA LYS A 104 -13.52 -0.01 -2.74
C LYS A 104 -12.17 0.67 -2.95
N ASP A 105 -11.07 -0.07 -2.81
CA ASP A 105 -9.73 0.48 -3.04
C ASP A 105 -9.51 0.87 -4.52
N SER A 106 -9.99 0.07 -5.47
CA SER A 106 -9.91 0.41 -6.90
C SER A 106 -10.67 1.71 -7.23
N GLU A 107 -11.81 1.96 -6.58
CA GLU A 107 -12.59 3.20 -6.76
C GLU A 107 -11.87 4.42 -6.20
N LEU A 108 -11.19 4.28 -5.06
CA LEU A 108 -10.33 5.33 -4.50
C LEU A 108 -9.14 5.61 -5.42
N ALA A 109 -8.47 4.58 -5.95
CA ALA A 109 -7.39 4.74 -6.91
C ALA A 109 -7.85 5.53 -8.16
N ILE A 110 -8.98 5.16 -8.75
CA ILE A 110 -9.57 5.86 -9.91
C ILE A 110 -9.85 7.33 -9.57
N LYS A 111 -10.49 7.60 -8.43
CA LYS A 111 -10.84 8.96 -7.99
C LYS A 111 -9.58 9.84 -7.90
N TYR A 112 -8.53 9.36 -7.27
CA TYR A 112 -7.32 10.14 -7.03
C TYR A 112 -6.41 10.24 -8.25
N TYR A 113 -6.27 9.20 -9.08
CA TYR A 113 -5.56 9.33 -10.36
C TYR A 113 -6.25 10.34 -11.29
N LYS A 114 -7.59 10.39 -11.30
CA LYS A 114 -8.33 11.42 -12.04
C LYS A 114 -8.04 12.81 -11.48
N LYS A 115 -8.08 12.98 -10.15
CA LYS A 115 -7.76 14.26 -9.48
C LYS A 115 -6.34 14.75 -9.84
N GLN A 116 -5.39 13.84 -9.98
CA GLN A 116 -3.99 14.13 -10.33
C GLN A 116 -3.74 14.29 -11.84
N ASN A 117 -4.77 14.19 -12.70
CA ASN A 117 -4.62 14.14 -14.16
C ASN A 117 -3.68 13.03 -14.66
N ASN A 118 -3.50 11.95 -13.89
CA ASN A 118 -2.67 10.81 -14.26
C ASN A 118 -3.47 9.85 -15.16
N THR A 119 -3.60 10.22 -16.43
CA THR A 119 -4.42 9.49 -17.42
C THR A 119 -3.99 8.04 -17.60
N LYS A 120 -2.69 7.77 -17.56
CA LYS A 120 -2.13 6.42 -17.71
C LYS A 120 -2.55 5.49 -16.57
N ASN A 121 -2.35 5.91 -15.32
CA ASN A 121 -2.72 5.08 -14.17
C ASN A 121 -4.24 5.06 -13.94
N TYR A 122 -4.94 6.14 -14.30
CA TYR A 122 -6.40 6.15 -14.34
C TYR A 122 -6.97 5.03 -15.22
N ALA A 123 -6.45 4.87 -16.45
CA ALA A 123 -6.89 3.79 -17.34
C ALA A 123 -6.59 2.39 -16.77
N ARG A 124 -5.42 2.22 -16.13
CA ARG A 124 -5.06 0.97 -15.45
C ARG A 124 -5.99 0.64 -14.28
N ALA A 125 -6.34 1.64 -13.47
CA ALA A 125 -7.25 1.46 -12.35
C ALA A 125 -8.69 1.14 -12.80
N LEU A 126 -9.14 1.70 -13.93
CA LEU A 126 -10.41 1.30 -14.55
C LEU A 126 -10.41 -0.17 -15.00
N PHE A 127 -9.33 -0.62 -15.63
CA PHE A 127 -9.18 -2.02 -16.02
C PHE A 127 -9.15 -2.95 -14.80
N GLN A 128 -8.40 -2.59 -13.76
CA GLN A 128 -8.36 -3.33 -12.50
C GLN A 128 -9.76 -3.45 -11.88
N LYS A 129 -10.52 -2.34 -11.80
CA LYS A 129 -11.91 -2.35 -11.30
C LYS A 129 -12.80 -3.30 -12.10
N ALA A 130 -12.70 -3.29 -13.43
CA ALA A 130 -13.49 -4.18 -14.29
C ALA A 130 -13.15 -5.66 -14.03
N TRP A 131 -11.87 -5.98 -13.88
CA TRP A 131 -11.42 -7.32 -13.54
C TRP A 131 -11.92 -7.78 -12.15
N ILE A 132 -11.83 -6.91 -11.13
CA ILE A 132 -12.34 -7.19 -9.78
C ILE A 132 -13.84 -7.46 -9.81
N LYS A 133 -14.62 -6.66 -10.54
CA LYS A 133 -16.07 -6.86 -10.68
C LYS A 133 -16.41 -8.21 -11.30
N SER A 134 -15.72 -8.60 -12.36
CA SER A 134 -15.93 -9.91 -12.99
C SER A 134 -15.65 -11.07 -12.02
N LYS A 135 -14.62 -10.93 -11.15
CA LYS A 135 -14.33 -11.91 -10.11
C LYS A 135 -15.41 -11.95 -9.02
N LEU A 136 -15.86 -10.77 -8.57
CA LEU A 136 -16.92 -10.65 -7.56
C LEU A 136 -18.23 -11.28 -8.02
N GLU A 137 -18.66 -11.03 -9.26
CA GLU A 137 -19.88 -11.62 -9.83
C GLU A 137 -19.81 -13.17 -9.84
N ARG A 138 -18.70 -13.72 -10.33
CA ARG A 138 -18.46 -15.18 -10.33
C ARG A 138 -18.44 -15.78 -8.93
N PHE A 139 -17.87 -15.06 -7.96
CA PHE A 139 -17.82 -15.49 -6.57
C PHE A 139 -19.22 -15.53 -5.95
N GLN A 140 -20.04 -14.51 -6.22
CA GLN A 140 -21.43 -14.48 -5.76
C GLN A 140 -22.30 -15.57 -6.40
N GLU A 141 -22.05 -15.92 -7.65
CA GLU A 141 -22.71 -17.06 -8.31
C GLU A 141 -22.32 -18.41 -7.69
N ALA A 142 -21.04 -18.59 -7.31
CA ALA A 142 -20.55 -19.85 -6.74
C ALA A 142 -21.10 -20.19 -5.34
N ILE A 143 -21.65 -19.21 -4.63
CA ILE A 143 -22.20 -19.38 -3.26
C ILE A 143 -23.72 -19.65 -3.29
N LYS A 144 -24.37 -19.49 -4.46
CA LYS A 144 -25.80 -19.80 -4.65
C LYS A 144 -26.02 -21.28 -4.93
#